data_AF-A0A061E234-F1
#
_entry.id   AF-A0A061E234-F1
#
_cell.length_a   1.000
_cell.length_b   1.000
_cell.length_c   1.000
_cell.angle_alpha   90.00
_cell.angle_beta   90.00
_cell.angle_gamma   90.00
#
_symmetry.space_group_name_H-M   'P 1'
#
loop_
_entity.id
_entity.type
_entity.pdbx_description
1 polymer ?
#
loop_
_entity_poly.entity_id
_entity_poly.type
_entity_poly.pdbx_seq_one_letter_code
_entity_poly.pdbx_strand_id
1 'polypeptide(L)'
;MKQILKVISLRTSDPKQGWDRLKEEYHGNDRNRQMRVLNFSKQFELMRMQEDKSIQTYTNKVLSLVNQLRISGEEMSERRVVNKMLVSLLERFKLKISSLEDLKDLTKISVNELVSALLAQEQKRAFRSEEPVKNAIVAKTKSL
;
A
#
# COMPACT_ATOMS: atom_id res chain seq x y z
N MET A 1 -28.82 -10.59 3.61
CA MET A 1 -28.44 -11.92 4.17
C MET A 1 -29.64 -12.89 4.29
N LYS A 2 -30.73 -12.53 4.99
CA LYS A 2 -31.92 -13.41 5.16
C LYS A 2 -32.62 -13.84 3.85
N GLN A 3 -32.63 -12.98 2.82
CA GLN A 3 -33.25 -13.32 1.52
C GLN A 3 -32.46 -14.38 0.73
N ILE A 4 -31.12 -14.34 0.76
CA ILE A 4 -30.23 -15.25 0.02
C ILE A 4 -30.31 -16.66 0.61
N LEU A 5 -30.28 -16.78 1.94
CA LEU A 5 -30.43 -18.06 2.65
C LEU A 5 -31.77 -18.76 2.33
N LYS A 6 -32.87 -17.98 2.19
CA LYS A 6 -34.19 -18.52 1.85
C LYS A 6 -34.24 -19.08 0.43
N VAL A 7 -33.57 -18.46 -0.54
CA VAL A 7 -33.55 -18.92 -1.95
C VAL A 7 -32.73 -20.21 -2.12
N ILE A 8 -31.61 -20.34 -1.41
CA ILE A 8 -30.76 -21.54 -1.46
C ILE A 8 -31.44 -22.73 -0.78
N SER A 9 -32.05 -22.52 0.40
CA SER A 9 -32.79 -23.55 1.12
C SER A 9 -34.02 -24.08 0.36
N LEU A 10 -34.59 -23.31 -0.57
CA LEU A 10 -35.73 -23.73 -1.40
C LEU A 10 -35.32 -24.49 -2.67
N ARG A 11 -34.01 -24.55 -3.01
CA ARG A 11 -33.51 -25.09 -4.29
C ARG A 11 -32.64 -26.34 -4.18
N THR A 12 -32.31 -26.80 -2.97
CA THR A 12 -31.49 -28.01 -2.77
C THR A 12 -32.03 -28.85 -1.62
N SER A 13 -32.37 -30.11 -1.91
CA SER A 13 -32.76 -31.12 -0.91
C SER A 13 -31.57 -31.68 -0.12
N ASP A 14 -30.35 -31.36 -0.54
CA ASP A 14 -29.10 -31.74 0.12
C ASP A 14 -28.45 -30.52 0.82
N PRO A 15 -28.36 -30.52 2.15
CA PRO A 15 -27.69 -29.47 2.93
C PRO A 15 -26.23 -29.22 2.53
N LYS A 16 -25.48 -30.24 2.07
CA LYS A 16 -24.09 -30.06 1.62
C LYS A 16 -24.02 -29.24 0.34
N GLN A 17 -24.83 -29.57 -0.67
CA GLN A 17 -24.92 -28.77 -1.90
C GLN A 17 -25.36 -27.33 -1.63
N GLY A 18 -26.31 -27.12 -0.71
CA GLY A 18 -26.73 -25.79 -0.30
C GLY A 18 -25.58 -24.98 0.32
N TRP A 19 -24.78 -25.63 1.19
CA TRP A 19 -23.61 -25.02 1.81
C TRP A 19 -22.49 -24.71 0.81
N ASP A 20 -22.18 -25.63 -0.09
CA ASP A 20 -21.14 -25.45 -1.11
C ASP A 20 -21.50 -24.30 -2.08
N ARG A 21 -22.77 -24.20 -2.49
CA ARG A 21 -23.24 -23.08 -3.32
C ARG A 21 -23.19 -21.74 -2.59
N LEU A 22 -23.57 -21.70 -1.31
CA LEU A 22 -23.45 -20.48 -0.51
C LEU A 22 -21.97 -20.05 -0.41
N LYS A 23 -21.08 -21.03 -0.23
CA LYS A 23 -19.64 -20.81 -0.17
C LYS A 23 -19.09 -20.29 -1.51
N GLU A 24 -19.53 -20.84 -2.63
CA GLU A 24 -19.19 -20.33 -3.98
C GLU A 24 -19.73 -18.92 -4.22
N GLU A 25 -20.93 -18.59 -3.74
CA GLU A 25 -21.54 -17.28 -3.97
C GLU A 25 -20.89 -16.18 -3.10
N TYR A 26 -20.51 -16.51 -1.85
CA TYR A 26 -19.82 -15.57 -0.95
C TYR A 26 -18.31 -15.46 -1.21
N HIS A 27 -17.63 -16.58 -1.48
CA HIS A 27 -16.18 -16.60 -1.67
C HIS A 27 -15.77 -16.54 -3.15
N GLY A 28 -16.70 -16.70 -4.09
CA GLY A 28 -16.42 -16.93 -5.50
C GLY A 28 -15.92 -18.36 -5.74
N ASN A 29 -16.12 -18.88 -6.96
CA ASN A 29 -15.45 -20.12 -7.37
C ASN A 29 -13.93 -19.93 -7.47
N ASP A 30 -13.18 -21.04 -7.52
CA ASP A 30 -11.71 -21.03 -7.55
C ASP A 30 -11.13 -20.14 -8.66
N ARG A 31 -11.80 -20.09 -9.82
CA ARG A 31 -11.41 -19.24 -10.96
C ARG A 31 -11.49 -17.74 -10.62
N ASN A 32 -12.56 -17.31 -9.96
CA ASN A 32 -12.73 -15.92 -9.54
C ASN A 32 -11.70 -15.54 -8.48
N ARG A 33 -11.37 -16.46 -7.56
CA ARG A 33 -10.31 -16.26 -6.57
C ARG A 33 -8.95 -16.11 -7.24
N GLN A 34 -8.58 -17.02 -8.14
CA GLN A 34 -7.33 -16.94 -8.91
C GLN A 34 -7.22 -15.64 -9.70
N MET A 35 -8.30 -15.23 -10.37
CA MET A 35 -8.32 -13.96 -11.12
C MET A 35 -8.09 -12.74 -10.21
N ARG A 36 -8.67 -12.72 -9.00
CA ARG A 36 -8.43 -11.64 -8.03
C ARG A 36 -6.98 -11.61 -7.57
N VAL A 37 -6.39 -12.76 -7.27
CA VAL A 37 -4.96 -12.84 -6.92
C VAL A 37 -4.10 -12.29 -8.04
N LEU A 38 -4.32 -12.74 -9.28
CA LEU A 38 -3.58 -12.24 -10.45
C LEU A 38 -3.71 -10.72 -10.61
N ASN A 39 -4.92 -10.17 -10.42
CA ASN A 39 -5.17 -8.74 -10.51
C ASN A 39 -4.45 -7.95 -9.41
N PHE A 40 -4.48 -8.41 -8.15
CA PHE A 40 -3.77 -7.75 -7.06
C PHE A 40 -2.26 -7.87 -7.21
N SER A 41 -1.75 -9.02 -7.64
CA SER A 41 -0.33 -9.22 -7.91
C SER A 41 0.13 -8.26 -9.00
N LYS A 42 -0.62 -8.16 -10.11
CA LYS A 42 -0.32 -7.19 -11.17
C LYS A 42 -0.34 -5.75 -10.66
N GLN A 43 -1.32 -5.36 -9.85
CA GLN A 43 -1.38 -4.02 -9.25
C GLN A 43 -0.18 -3.76 -8.34
N PHE A 44 0.23 -4.73 -7.52
CA PHE A 44 1.39 -4.63 -6.66
C PHE A 44 2.69 -4.46 -7.48
N GLU A 45 2.89 -5.30 -8.50
CA GLU A 45 4.09 -5.24 -9.34
C GLU A 45 4.17 -3.94 -10.16
N LEU A 46 3.04 -3.42 -10.67
CA LEU A 46 3.01 -2.17 -11.43
C LEU A 46 2.96 -0.90 -10.58
N MET A 47 2.75 -1.02 -9.27
CA MET A 47 2.61 0.14 -8.41
C MET A 47 3.88 1.01 -8.39
N ARG A 48 3.65 2.31 -8.56
CA ARG A 48 4.63 3.39 -8.46
C ARG A 48 4.06 4.56 -7.69
N MET A 49 4.90 5.16 -6.86
CA MET A 49 4.57 6.42 -6.21
C MET A 49 4.35 7.50 -7.28
N GLN A 50 3.32 8.31 -7.09
CA GLN A 50 2.98 9.41 -8.00
C GLN A 50 3.56 10.72 -7.46
N GLU A 51 3.99 11.61 -8.34
CA GLU A 51 4.69 12.86 -7.98
C GLU A 51 3.86 13.74 -7.02
N ASP A 52 2.55 13.79 -7.21
CA ASP A 52 1.59 14.60 -6.46
C ASP A 52 1.10 13.97 -5.14
N LYS A 53 1.54 12.76 -4.80
CA LYS A 53 1.08 12.04 -3.61
C LYS A 53 2.10 12.07 -2.48
N SER A 54 1.59 12.14 -1.24
CA SER A 54 2.40 12.03 -0.03
C SER A 54 2.89 10.60 0.21
N ILE A 55 3.98 10.46 0.97
CA ILE A 55 4.49 9.16 1.42
C ILE A 55 3.42 8.37 2.18
N GLN A 56 2.61 9.03 3.00
CA GLN A 56 1.54 8.36 3.73
C GLN A 56 0.48 7.78 2.80
N THR A 57 0.04 8.55 1.79
CA THR A 57 -0.95 8.08 0.81
C THR A 57 -0.41 6.90 0.01
N TYR A 58 0.85 6.97 -0.41
CA TYR A 58 1.52 5.89 -1.10
C TYR A 58 1.64 4.62 -0.24
N THR A 59 2.10 4.76 1.01
CA THR A 59 2.27 3.65 1.96
C THR A 59 0.94 2.95 2.22
N ASN A 60 -0.15 3.70 2.44
CA ASN A 60 -1.48 3.14 2.65
C ASN A 60 -1.93 2.27 1.46
N LYS A 61 -1.65 2.69 0.22
CA LYS A 61 -1.96 1.89 -0.98
C LYS A 61 -1.15 0.60 -1.03
N VAL A 62 0.15 0.66 -0.75
CA VAL A 62 1.02 -0.52 -0.69
C VAL A 62 0.50 -1.51 0.34
N LEU A 63 0.27 -1.06 1.58
CA LEU A 63 -0.18 -1.93 2.66
C LEU A 63 -1.59 -2.50 2.40
N SER A 64 -2.47 -1.73 1.77
CA SER A 64 -3.79 -2.23 1.35
C SER A 64 -3.65 -3.40 0.38
N LEU A 65 -2.83 -3.27 -0.67
CA LEU A 65 -2.61 -4.35 -1.64
C LEU A 65 -1.92 -5.57 -1.03
N VAL A 66 -0.91 -5.35 -0.17
CA VAL A 66 -0.26 -6.43 0.58
C VAL A 66 -1.26 -7.19 1.45
N ASN A 67 -2.17 -6.48 2.11
CA ASN A 67 -3.21 -7.12 2.93
C ASN A 67 -4.19 -7.94 2.07
N GLN A 68 -4.62 -7.42 0.92
CA GLN A 68 -5.49 -8.16 -0.01
C GLN A 68 -4.82 -9.45 -0.51
N LEU A 69 -3.53 -9.39 -0.82
CA LEU A 69 -2.74 -10.55 -1.23
C LEU A 69 -2.62 -11.59 -0.11
N ARG A 70 -2.30 -11.17 1.12
CA ARG A 70 -2.21 -12.06 2.28
C ARG A 70 -3.54 -12.75 2.59
N ILE A 71 -4.65 -12.00 2.59
CA ILE A 71 -6.00 -12.57 2.80
C ILE A 71 -6.33 -13.59 1.71
N SER A 72 -5.80 -13.40 0.50
CA SER A 72 -5.99 -14.34 -0.61
C SER A 72 -5.10 -15.58 -0.52
N GLY A 73 -4.17 -15.64 0.43
CA GLY A 73 -3.25 -16.75 0.66
C GLY A 73 -1.87 -16.57 0.04
N GLU A 74 -1.55 -15.40 -0.51
CA GLU A 74 -0.23 -15.12 -1.07
C GLU A 74 0.77 -14.77 0.04
N GLU A 75 1.99 -15.31 -0.09
CA GLU A 75 3.09 -14.97 0.81
C GLU A 75 3.68 -13.59 0.46
N MET A 76 3.50 -12.65 1.37
CA MET A 76 4.04 -11.29 1.26
C MET A 76 5.04 -11.02 2.38
N SER A 77 6.27 -11.51 2.20
CA SER A 77 7.37 -11.29 3.15
C SER A 77 7.70 -9.81 3.29
N GLU A 78 8.19 -9.41 4.47
CA GLU A 78 8.54 -8.01 4.73
C GLU A 78 9.58 -7.49 3.73
N ARG A 79 10.61 -8.31 3.46
CA ARG A 79 11.64 -8.03 2.45
C ARG A 79 11.05 -7.76 1.07
N ARG A 80 10.05 -8.54 0.63
CA ARG A 80 9.38 -8.32 -0.67
C ARG A 80 8.70 -6.96 -0.70
N VAL A 81 8.00 -6.59 0.37
CA VAL A 81 7.30 -5.30 0.48
C VAL A 81 8.31 -4.15 0.48
N VAL A 82 9.36 -4.23 1.28
CA VAL A 82 10.44 -3.23 1.34
C VAL A 82 11.09 -3.03 -0.02
N ASN A 83 11.52 -4.12 -0.68
CA ASN A 83 12.14 -4.05 -2.00
C ASN A 83 11.19 -3.41 -3.03
N LYS A 84 9.91 -3.79 -3.00
CA LYS A 84 8.92 -3.18 -3.87
C LYS A 84 8.81 -1.67 -3.61
N MET A 85 8.82 -1.24 -2.35
CA MET A 85 8.76 0.17 -2.00
C MET A 85 9.98 0.92 -2.54
N LEU A 86 11.18 0.45 -2.25
CA LEU A 86 12.44 1.06 -2.69
C LEU A 86 12.49 1.27 -4.22
N VAL A 87 12.08 0.27 -5.00
CA VAL A 87 12.08 0.34 -6.49
C VAL A 87 11.00 1.27 -7.04
N SER A 88 9.96 1.56 -6.26
CA SER A 88 8.78 2.30 -6.75
C SER A 88 8.61 3.69 -6.15
N LEU A 89 9.52 4.09 -5.26
CA LEU A 89 9.65 5.47 -4.77
C LEU A 89 10.19 6.40 -5.85
N LEU A 90 9.92 7.69 -5.66
CA LEU A 90 10.34 8.75 -6.59
C LEU A 90 11.80 9.14 -6.41
N GLU A 91 12.39 9.69 -7.46
CA GLU A 91 13.78 10.14 -7.53
C GLU A 91 14.18 11.03 -6.35
N ARG A 92 13.25 11.90 -5.92
CA ARG A 92 13.46 12.80 -4.79
C ARG A 92 13.79 12.07 -3.49
N PHE A 93 13.48 10.79 -3.33
CA PHE A 93 13.84 10.03 -2.13
C PHE A 93 15.19 9.30 -2.26
N LYS A 94 15.85 9.28 -3.43
CA LYS A 94 17.10 8.52 -3.65
C LYS A 94 18.20 8.84 -2.66
N LEU A 95 18.49 10.13 -2.41
CA LEU A 95 19.54 10.50 -1.46
C LEU A 95 19.31 9.91 -0.06
N LYS A 96 18.04 9.84 0.38
CA LYS A 96 17.70 9.27 1.67
C LYS A 96 17.80 7.75 1.68
N ILE A 97 17.48 7.10 0.56
CA ILE A 97 17.66 5.65 0.37
C ILE A 97 19.16 5.32 0.44
N SER A 98 20.02 6.05 -0.29
CA SER A 98 21.47 5.85 -0.22
C SER A 98 22.02 6.05 1.19
N SER A 99 21.59 7.09 1.90
CA SER A 99 21.99 7.25 3.31
C SER A 99 21.48 6.13 4.22
N LEU A 100 20.36 5.47 3.90
CA LEU A 100 19.90 4.29 4.65
C LEU A 100 20.73 3.06 4.32
N GLU A 101 21.12 2.88 3.06
CA GLU A 101 22.02 1.81 2.58
C GLU A 101 23.39 1.87 3.28
N ASP A 102 23.96 3.07 3.39
CA ASP A 102 25.26 3.27 4.02
C ASP A 102 25.24 2.95 5.53
N LEU A 103 24.09 3.16 6.19
CA LEU A 103 23.94 3.00 7.63
C LEU A 103 23.44 1.61 8.03
N LYS A 104 22.69 0.94 7.17
CA LYS A 104 22.01 -0.32 7.48
C LYS A 104 21.95 -1.23 6.26
N ASP A 105 22.05 -2.52 6.53
CA ASP A 105 21.73 -3.57 5.58
C ASP A 105 20.23 -3.49 5.20
N LEU A 106 19.94 -3.02 3.97
CA LEU A 106 18.57 -2.91 3.47
C LEU A 106 17.83 -4.25 3.40
N THR A 107 18.53 -5.38 3.47
CA THR A 107 17.85 -6.69 3.52
C THR A 107 17.22 -6.96 4.89
N LYS A 108 17.53 -6.14 5.89
CA LYS A 108 17.06 -6.26 7.29
C LYS A 108 16.19 -5.09 7.74
N ILE A 109 15.98 -4.07 6.91
CA ILE A 109 15.12 -2.94 7.26
C ILE A 109 13.65 -3.39 7.27
N SER A 110 12.92 -2.99 8.30
CA SER A 110 11.47 -3.22 8.37
C SER A 110 10.70 -2.19 7.53
N VAL A 111 9.44 -2.50 7.19
CA VAL A 111 8.55 -1.55 6.50
C VAL A 111 8.37 -0.28 7.34
N ASN A 112 8.22 -0.44 8.66
CA ASN A 112 8.01 0.68 9.56
C ASN A 112 9.22 1.63 9.61
N GLU A 113 10.43 1.09 9.67
CA GLU A 113 11.65 1.91 9.65
C GLU A 113 11.79 2.69 8.35
N LEU A 114 11.55 2.03 7.21
CA LEU A 114 11.58 2.68 5.89
C LEU A 114 10.56 3.82 5.82
N VAL A 115 9.31 3.55 6.18
CA VAL A 115 8.23 4.55 6.16
C VAL A 115 8.55 5.73 7.08
N SER A 116 9.06 5.46 8.28
CA SER A 116 9.41 6.50 9.25
C SER A 116 10.53 7.41 8.72
N ALA A 117 11.54 6.82 8.09
CA ALA A 117 12.65 7.56 7.48
C ALA A 117 12.21 8.45 6.31
N LEU A 118 11.26 7.97 5.49
CA LEU A 118 10.72 8.71 4.35
C LEU A 118 9.78 9.84 4.79
N LEU A 119 8.91 9.60 5.78
CA LEU A 119 8.03 10.63 6.35
C LEU A 119 8.84 11.77 6.98
N ALA A 120 9.91 11.44 7.72
CA ALA A 120 10.79 12.44 8.29
C ALA A 120 11.46 13.31 7.22
N GLN A 121 11.79 12.74 6.05
CA GLN A 121 12.33 13.52 4.93
C GLN A 121 11.26 14.41 4.27
N GLU A 122 10.05 13.90 4.07
CA GLU A 122 8.92 14.66 3.50
C GLU A 122 8.59 15.88 4.38
N GLN A 123 8.53 15.70 5.70
CA GLN A 123 8.31 16.80 6.67
C GLN A 123 9.44 17.83 6.63
N LYS A 124 10.71 17.40 6.61
CA LYS A 124 11.86 18.32 6.52
C LYS A 124 11.84 19.17 5.24
N ARG A 125 11.34 18.61 4.14
CA ARG A 125 11.19 19.36 2.88
C ARG A 125 10.07 20.38 2.94
N ALA A 126 8.92 20.00 3.50
CA ALA A 126 7.78 20.90 3.69
C ALA A 126 8.19 22.15 4.50
N PHE A 127 8.91 21.95 5.61
CA PHE A 127 9.40 23.07 6.44
C PHE A 127 10.32 24.02 5.65
N ARG A 128 11.27 23.49 4.88
CA ARG A 128 12.19 24.28 4.05
C ARG A 128 11.50 25.00 2.89
N SER A 129 10.37 24.50 2.39
CA SER A 129 9.58 25.18 1.36
C SER A 129 8.69 26.30 1.90
N GLU A 130 8.37 26.31 3.20
CA GLU A 130 7.55 27.34 3.84
C GLU A 130 8.37 28.54 4.36
N GLU A 131 9.64 28.34 4.71
CA GLU A 131 10.53 29.42 5.19
C GLU A 131 10.87 30.55 4.18
N PRO A 132 11.03 30.32 2.85
CA PRO A 132 11.41 31.38 1.92
C PRO A 132 10.36 32.50 1.84
N VAL A 133 9.09 32.14 2.02
CA VAL A 133 7.97 33.08 1.90
C VAL A 133 7.90 34.00 3.12
N LYS A 134 8.12 33.48 4.34
CA LYS A 134 8.08 34.30 5.56
C LYS A 134 9.29 35.25 5.62
N ASN A 135 10.48 34.79 5.27
CA ASN A 135 11.68 35.64 5.30
C ASN A 135 11.65 36.75 4.25
N ALA A 136 11.08 36.50 3.06
CA ALA A 136 10.92 37.53 2.04
C ALA A 136 9.86 38.59 2.40
N ILE A 137 8.78 38.21 3.10
CA ILE A 137 7.75 39.14 3.58
C ILE A 137 8.28 39.99 4.74
N VAL A 138 8.99 39.39 5.69
CA VAL A 138 9.57 40.10 6.84
C VAL A 138 10.71 41.05 6.41
N ALA A 139 11.50 40.68 5.40
CA ALA A 139 12.51 41.58 4.85
C ALA A 139 11.90 42.82 4.18
N LYS A 140 10.75 42.68 3.50
CA LYS A 140 10.04 43.79 2.86
C LYS A 140 9.30 44.70 3.85
N THR A 141 8.85 44.18 4.98
CA THR A 141 8.18 45.00 6.01
C THR A 141 9.15 45.71 6.96
N LYS A 142 10.41 45.27 7.05
CA LYS A 142 11.48 45.98 7.79
C LYS A 142 12.21 47.04 6.96
N SER A 143 11.97 47.10 5.65
CA SER A 143 12.59 48.06 4.72
C SER A 143 11.66 49.21 4.31
N LEU A 144 10.59 49.46 5.07
CA LEU A 144 9.66 50.58 4.92
C LEU A 144 9.65 51.43 6.20
#